data_AF-K2CIP7-F1
#
_entry.id   AF-K2CIP7-F1
#
_cell.length_a   1.000
_cell.length_b   1.000
_cell.length_c   1.000
_cell.angle_alpha   90.00
_cell.angle_beta   90.00
_cell.angle_gamma   90.00
#
_symmetry.space_group_name_H-M   'P 1'
#
loop_
_entity.id
_entity.type
_entity.pdbx_description
1 polymer ?
#
loop_
_entity_poly.entity_id
_entity_poly.type
_entity_poly.pdbx_seq_one_letter_code
_entity_poly.pdbx_strand_id
1 'polypeptide(L)'
;MVQQFLLLTRKELQMRKLSKIFFLLILLIAFVLRFWQLGNVPPSPDWDEASLGYNALSIMQTGKDEYGQSLPVILRSFDDYKPALYTYLVIPFIKVFGLTTLAVRLPSTIFGVIAVIGTYFLVRELFDKHKEKDS
;
A
#
# COMPACT_ATOMS: atom_id res chain seq x y z
N MET A 1 -8.22 32.62 36.62
CA MET A 1 -8.04 31.15 36.72
C MET A 1 -8.89 30.39 35.69
N VAL A 2 -10.23 30.50 35.71
CA VAL A 2 -11.13 29.77 34.76
C VAL A 2 -10.90 30.12 33.28
N GLN A 3 -10.70 31.41 32.94
CA GLN A 3 -10.46 31.83 31.55
C GLN A 3 -9.12 31.32 30.98
N GLN A 4 -8.07 31.25 31.81
CA GLN A 4 -6.76 30.68 31.42
C GLN A 4 -6.86 29.18 31.15
N PHE A 5 -7.61 28.46 31.98
CA PHE A 5 -7.87 27.03 31.79
C PHE A 5 -8.61 26.77 30.47
N LEU A 6 -9.71 27.49 30.20
CA LEU A 6 -10.46 27.36 28.94
C LEU A 6 -9.61 27.68 27.70
N LEU A 7 -8.70 28.66 27.78
CA LEU A 7 -7.78 28.99 26.70
C LEU A 7 -6.77 27.86 26.42
N LEU A 8 -6.26 27.21 27.46
CA LEU A 8 -5.34 26.07 27.33
C LEU A 8 -6.04 24.89 26.66
N THR A 9 -7.23 24.50 27.13
CA THR A 9 -7.99 23.38 26.52
C THR A 9 -8.35 23.66 25.06
N ARG A 10 -8.69 24.91 24.74
CA ARG A 10 -8.98 25.33 23.36
C ARG A 10 -7.75 25.22 22.46
N LYS A 11 -6.58 25.62 22.93
CA LYS A 11 -5.31 25.51 22.18
C LYS A 11 -4.96 24.05 21.92
N GLU A 12 -5.06 23.18 22.92
CA GLU A 12 -4.80 21.73 22.73
C GLU A 12 -5.74 21.11 21.69
N LEU A 13 -7.03 21.43 21.77
CA LEU A 13 -8.01 20.95 20.81
C LEU A 13 -7.69 21.43 19.38
N GLN A 14 -7.25 22.69 19.22
CA GLN A 14 -6.84 23.22 17.92
C GLN A 14 -5.58 22.53 17.38
N MET A 15 -4.56 22.28 18.22
CA MET A 15 -3.36 21.55 17.82
C MET A 15 -3.68 20.11 17.37
N ARG A 16 -4.57 19.41 18.09
CA ARG A 16 -5.04 18.07 17.71
C ARG A 16 -5.85 18.07 16.42
N LYS A 17 -6.62 19.13 16.13
CA LYS A 17 -7.34 19.27 14.85
C LYS A 17 -6.36 19.53 13.71
N LEU A 18 -5.39 20.43 13.92
CA LEU A 18 -4.40 20.78 12.93
C LEU A 18 -3.55 19.56 12.54
N SER A 19 -3.09 18.75 13.51
CA SER A 19 -2.32 17.53 13.22
C SER A 19 -3.11 16.49 12.42
N LYS A 20 -4.40 16.33 12.69
CA LYS A 20 -5.29 15.46 11.89
C LYS A 20 -5.46 15.97 10.47
N ILE A 21 -5.60 17.30 10.28
CA ILE A 21 -5.69 17.91 8.95
C ILE A 21 -4.40 17.69 8.16
N PHE A 22 -3.23 17.91 8.79
CA PHE A 22 -1.94 17.62 8.16
C PHE A 22 -1.79 16.15 7.78
N PHE A 23 -2.18 15.24 8.67
CA PHE A 23 -2.15 13.80 8.36
C PHE A 23 -3.06 13.44 7.18
N LEU A 24 -4.29 13.96 7.14
CA LEU A 24 -5.20 13.77 6.01
C LEU A 24 -4.63 14.35 4.72
N LEU A 25 -3.98 15.50 4.78
CA LEU A 25 -3.31 16.11 3.62
C LEU A 25 -2.17 15.23 3.11
N ILE A 26 -1.34 14.69 4.00
CA ILE A 26 -0.27 13.75 3.64
C ILE A 26 -0.84 12.50 2.99
N LEU A 27 -1.94 11.93 3.53
CA LEU A 27 -2.60 10.78 2.93
C LEU A 27 -3.17 11.10 1.55
N LEU A 28 -3.79 12.27 1.38
CA LEU A 28 -4.31 12.70 0.09
C LEU A 28 -3.18 12.84 -0.94
N ILE A 29 -2.08 13.50 -0.58
CA ILE A 29 -0.91 13.65 -1.45
C ILE A 29 -0.32 12.27 -1.77
N ALA A 30 -0.15 11.41 -0.76
CA ALA A 30 0.38 10.05 -0.92
C ALA A 30 -0.49 9.19 -1.85
N PHE A 31 -1.82 9.35 -1.79
CA PHE A 31 -2.77 8.70 -2.66
C PHE A 31 -2.66 9.25 -4.09
N VAL A 32 -2.77 10.58 -4.26
CA VAL A 32 -2.70 11.21 -5.58
C VAL A 32 -1.40 10.85 -6.29
N LEU A 33 -0.24 11.02 -5.64
CA LEU A 33 1.05 10.73 -6.26
C LEU A 33 1.23 9.26 -6.67
N ARG A 34 0.61 8.32 -5.95
CA ARG A 34 0.73 6.88 -6.24
C ARG A 34 -0.24 6.41 -7.32
N PHE A 35 -1.46 6.95 -7.33
CA PHE A 35 -2.49 6.55 -8.28
C PHE A 35 -2.45 7.36 -9.59
N TRP A 36 -1.79 8.52 -9.58
CA TRP A 36 -1.63 9.35 -10.77
C TRP A 36 -0.85 8.61 -11.86
N GLN A 37 -1.51 8.35 -13.00
CA GLN A 37 -0.93 7.69 -14.18
C GLN A 37 -0.34 6.28 -13.93
N LEU A 38 -0.77 5.58 -12.89
CA LEU A 38 -0.23 4.26 -12.52
C LEU A 38 -0.17 3.25 -13.67
N GLY A 39 -1.19 3.24 -14.53
CA GLY A 39 -1.25 2.35 -15.71
C GLY A 39 -0.53 2.88 -16.96
N ASN A 40 -0.20 4.17 -17.00
CA ASN A 40 0.29 4.85 -18.21
C ASN A 40 1.79 5.16 -18.15
N VAL A 41 2.38 5.27 -16.95
CA VAL A 41 3.79 5.61 -16.76
C VAL A 41 4.44 4.64 -15.76
N PRO A 42 5.54 3.95 -16.12
CA PRO A 42 6.05 3.81 -17.49
C PRO A 42 5.03 3.07 -18.38
N PRO A 43 4.98 3.37 -19.70
CA PRO A 43 3.99 2.81 -20.61
C PRO A 43 4.23 1.33 -20.92
N SER A 44 5.47 0.85 -20.78
CA SER A 44 5.81 -0.56 -20.93
C SER A 44 5.93 -1.21 -19.56
N PRO A 45 5.33 -2.39 -19.35
CA PRO A 45 5.56 -3.18 -18.14
C PRO A 45 7.00 -3.67 -18.11
N ASP A 46 7.53 -3.78 -16.89
CA ASP A 46 8.80 -4.45 -16.69
C ASP A 46 8.64 -5.98 -16.87
N TRP A 47 9.75 -6.69 -17.11
CA TRP A 47 9.79 -8.16 -17.21
C TRP A 47 9.15 -8.88 -16.01
N ASP A 48 9.40 -8.40 -14.79
CA ASP A 48 8.81 -8.91 -13.56
C ASP A 48 7.30 -8.62 -13.51
N GLU A 49 6.85 -7.43 -13.92
CA GLU A 49 5.42 -7.09 -13.97
C GLU A 49 4.68 -7.98 -14.97
N ALA A 50 5.30 -8.24 -16.13
CA ALA A 50 4.75 -9.11 -17.15
C ALA A 50 4.63 -10.56 -16.64
N SER A 51 5.68 -11.11 -16.00
CA SER A 51 5.63 -12.48 -15.47
C SER A 51 4.68 -12.62 -14.29
N LEU A 52 4.59 -11.62 -13.40
CA LEU A 52 3.61 -11.61 -12.32
C LEU A 52 2.17 -11.58 -12.86
N GLY A 53 1.92 -10.73 -13.85
CA GLY A 53 0.61 -10.64 -14.49
C GLY A 53 0.22 -11.92 -15.21
N TYR A 54 1.15 -12.53 -15.95
CA TYR A 54 0.90 -13.76 -16.69
C TYR A 54 0.70 -14.95 -15.75
N ASN A 55 1.54 -15.14 -14.73
CA ASN A 55 1.33 -16.17 -13.71
C ASN A 55 -0.01 -15.99 -12.99
N ALA A 56 -0.40 -14.76 -12.65
CA ALA A 56 -1.69 -14.50 -12.02
C ALA A 56 -2.86 -14.87 -12.96
N LEU A 57 -2.76 -14.56 -14.25
CA LEU A 57 -3.75 -14.95 -15.25
C LEU A 57 -3.82 -16.48 -15.41
N SER A 58 -2.67 -17.15 -15.52
CA SER A 58 -2.58 -18.60 -15.66
C SER A 58 -3.17 -19.33 -14.46
N ILE A 59 -2.84 -18.89 -13.25
CA ILE A 59 -3.38 -19.44 -12.00
C ILE A 59 -4.89 -19.20 -11.93
N MET A 60 -5.36 -18.01 -12.31
CA MET A 60 -6.79 -17.70 -12.30
C MET A 60 -7.58 -18.59 -13.29
N GLN A 61 -7.01 -18.91 -14.45
CA GLN A 61 -7.68 -19.69 -15.50
C GLN A 61 -7.57 -21.21 -15.30
N THR A 62 -6.40 -21.68 -14.88
CA THR A 62 -6.05 -23.12 -14.89
C THR A 62 -5.73 -23.68 -13.51
N GLY A 63 -5.56 -22.83 -12.50
CA GLY A 63 -5.04 -23.21 -11.18
C GLY A 63 -3.54 -23.49 -11.17
N LYS A 64 -2.84 -23.27 -12.29
CA LYS A 64 -1.43 -23.60 -12.48
C LYS A 64 -0.60 -22.38 -12.88
N ASP A 65 0.67 -22.38 -12.50
CA ASP A 65 1.66 -21.38 -12.91
C ASP A 65 2.17 -21.60 -14.35
N GLU A 66 3.11 -20.74 -14.77
CA GLU A 66 3.82 -20.81 -16.07
C GLU A 66 4.48 -22.18 -16.34
N TYR A 67 4.80 -22.95 -15.30
CA TYR A 67 5.48 -24.24 -15.38
C TYR A 67 4.54 -25.43 -15.11
N GLY A 68 3.23 -25.18 -15.00
CA GLY A 68 2.22 -26.21 -14.77
C GLY A 68 2.10 -26.68 -13.31
N GLN A 69 2.80 -26.05 -12.37
CA GLN A 69 2.68 -26.34 -10.95
C GLN A 69 1.36 -25.77 -10.42
N SER A 70 0.60 -26.61 -9.70
CA SER A 70 -0.69 -26.20 -9.13
C SER A 70 -0.48 -25.42 -7.84
N LEU A 71 -0.98 -24.19 -7.78
CA LEU A 71 -0.91 -23.29 -6.62
C LEU A 71 0.46 -23.27 -5.91
N PRO A 72 1.55 -22.92 -6.61
CA PRO A 72 2.87 -22.86 -6.00
C PRO A 72 2.93 -21.77 -4.91
N VAL A 73 3.69 -22.05 -3.85
CA VAL A 73 4.06 -21.03 -2.85
C VAL A 73 5.22 -20.17 -3.35
N ILE A 74 6.06 -20.76 -4.20
CA ILE A 74 7.22 -20.14 -4.82
C ILE A 74 7.07 -20.29 -6.33
N LEU A 75 6.91 -19.17 -7.02
CA LEU A 75 6.82 -19.14 -8.47
C LEU A 75 8.22 -19.17 -9.06
N ARG A 76 8.45 -20.09 -10.00
CA ARG A 76 9.61 -19.99 -10.86
C ARG A 76 9.30 -18.99 -11.96
N SER A 77 10.24 -18.07 -12.23
CA SER A 77 10.13 -17.06 -13.29
C SER A 77 11.54 -16.73 -13.76
N PHE A 78 11.84 -16.98 -15.04
CA PHE A 78 13.17 -16.72 -15.63
C PHE A 78 14.36 -17.30 -14.84
N ASP A 79 14.21 -18.54 -14.34
CA ASP A 79 15.20 -19.23 -13.48
C ASP A 79 15.44 -18.58 -12.09
N ASP A 80 14.61 -17.60 -11.74
CA ASP A 80 14.49 -17.00 -10.42
C ASP A 80 13.26 -17.55 -9.68
N TYR A 81 13.28 -17.51 -8.36
CA TYR A 81 12.24 -18.03 -7.48
C TYR A 81 11.65 -16.90 -6.66
N LYS A 82 10.40 -16.52 -6.98
CA LYS A 82 9.70 -15.39 -6.37
C LYS A 82 8.54 -15.85 -5.48
N PRO A 83 8.30 -15.21 -4.32
CA PRO A 83 7.15 -15.52 -3.47
C PRO A 83 5.83 -15.32 -4.23
N ALA A 84 4.96 -16.32 -4.21
CA ALA A 84 3.70 -16.30 -4.96
C ALA A 84 2.64 -15.34 -4.37
N LEU A 85 2.86 -14.83 -3.16
CA LEU A 85 1.90 -13.97 -2.46
C LEU A 85 1.48 -12.76 -3.31
N TYR A 86 2.44 -12.09 -3.96
CA TYR A 86 2.12 -10.92 -4.79
C TYR A 86 1.22 -11.31 -5.97
N THR A 87 1.55 -12.40 -6.65
CA THR A 87 0.75 -12.94 -7.77
C THR A 87 -0.67 -13.27 -7.33
N TYR A 88 -0.87 -13.89 -6.17
CA TYR A 88 -2.20 -14.16 -5.63
C TYR A 88 -2.98 -12.88 -5.33
N LEU A 89 -2.31 -11.83 -4.84
CA LEU A 89 -2.93 -10.53 -4.61
C LEU A 89 -3.31 -9.82 -5.91
N VAL A 90 -2.61 -10.08 -7.02
CA VAL A 90 -2.91 -9.52 -8.35
C VAL A 90 -4.18 -10.14 -8.96
N ILE A 91 -4.46 -11.43 -8.71
CA ILE A 91 -5.61 -12.17 -9.27
C ILE A 91 -6.95 -11.39 -9.19
N PRO A 92 -7.41 -10.90 -8.03
CA PRO A 92 -8.68 -10.17 -7.95
C PRO A 92 -8.69 -8.89 -8.79
N PHE A 93 -7.55 -8.22 -8.95
CA PHE A 93 -7.45 -7.01 -9.78
C PHE A 93 -7.47 -7.36 -11.27
N ILE A 94 -6.78 -8.42 -11.69
CA ILE A 94 -6.88 -8.91 -13.07
C ILE A 94 -8.30 -9.35 -13.41
N LYS A 95 -9.02 -9.95 -12.47
CA LYS A 95 -10.43 -10.35 -12.67
C LYS A 95 -11.34 -9.14 -12.97
N VAL A 96 -11.06 -7.99 -12.38
CA VAL A 96 -11.89 -6.77 -12.52
C VAL A 96 -11.43 -5.89 -13.69
N PHE A 97 -10.12 -5.70 -13.85
CA PHE A 97 -9.54 -4.74 -14.81
C PHE A 97 -8.91 -5.41 -16.04
N GLY A 98 -8.91 -6.74 -16.11
CA GLY A 98 -8.20 -7.50 -17.14
C GLY A 98 -6.68 -7.53 -16.93
N LEU A 99 -5.98 -8.20 -17.86
CA LEU A 99 -4.52 -8.22 -17.87
C LEU A 99 -3.98 -6.86 -18.34
N THR A 100 -3.84 -5.93 -17.39
CA THR A 100 -3.34 -4.56 -17.60
C THR A 100 -2.23 -4.23 -16.61
N THR A 101 -1.35 -3.29 -16.98
CA THR A 101 -0.32 -2.74 -16.07
C THR A 101 -0.92 -2.17 -14.80
N LEU A 102 -2.09 -1.53 -14.92
CA LEU A 102 -2.87 -1.03 -13.79
C LEU A 102 -3.20 -2.16 -12.80
N ALA A 103 -3.75 -3.28 -13.28
CA ALA A 103 -4.12 -4.40 -12.43
C ALA A 103 -2.92 -4.98 -11.66
N VAL A 104 -1.77 -5.11 -12.32
CA VAL A 104 -0.54 -5.64 -11.73
C VAL A 104 0.07 -4.70 -10.70
N ARG A 105 -0.06 -3.38 -10.90
CA ARG A 105 0.50 -2.34 -10.01
C ARG A 105 -0.42 -1.95 -8.85
N LEU A 106 -1.71 -2.24 -8.93
CA LEU A 106 -2.68 -1.89 -7.88
C LEU A 106 -2.32 -2.44 -6.49
N PRO A 107 -1.92 -3.72 -6.32
CA PRO A 107 -1.54 -4.24 -5.01
C PRO A 107 -0.44 -3.42 -4.35
N SER A 108 0.70 -3.23 -5.02
CA SER A 108 1.83 -2.47 -4.47
C SER A 108 1.46 -1.03 -4.14
N THR A 109 0.62 -0.40 -4.98
CA THR A 109 0.12 0.96 -4.79
C THR A 109 -0.74 1.10 -3.54
N ILE A 110 -1.66 0.15 -3.31
CA ILE A 110 -2.51 0.09 -2.12
C ILE A 110 -1.67 -0.12 -0.86
N PHE A 111 -0.74 -1.08 -0.87
CA PHE A 111 0.16 -1.30 0.26
C PHE A 111 1.05 -0.10 0.53
N GLY A 112 1.44 0.65 -0.50
CA GLY A 112 2.18 1.90 -0.35
C GLY A 112 1.40 2.97 0.42
N VAL A 113 0.08 3.08 0.24
CA VAL A 113 -0.76 4.00 1.02
C VAL A 113 -0.95 3.48 2.45
N ILE A 114 -1.18 2.17 2.62
CA ILE A 114 -1.30 1.54 3.95
C ILE A 114 -0.01 1.74 4.76
N ALA A 115 1.16 1.67 4.13
CA ALA A 115 2.44 1.90 4.78
C ALA A 115 2.56 3.32 5.37
N VAL A 116 2.02 4.35 4.71
CA VAL A 116 1.98 5.72 5.25
C VAL A 116 1.14 5.78 6.53
N ILE A 117 -0.03 5.12 6.53
CA ILE A 117 -0.90 5.02 7.71
C ILE A 117 -0.19 4.27 8.83
N GLY A 118 0.41 3.11 8.53
CA GLY A 118 1.14 2.30 9.49
C GLY A 118 2.32 3.04 10.10
N THR A 119 3.07 3.78 9.29
CA THR A 119 4.22 4.59 9.75
C THR A 119 3.76 5.69 10.70
N TYR A 120 2.65 6.38 10.40
CA TYR A 120 2.09 7.39 11.29
C TYR A 120 1.74 6.81 12.67
N PHE A 121 1.07 5.65 12.71
CA PHE A 121 0.73 5.01 13.98
C PHE A 121 1.96 4.48 14.72
N LEU A 122 2.94 3.94 14.00
CA LEU A 122 4.19 3.47 14.59
C LEU A 122 4.97 4.62 15.25
N VAL A 123 5.14 5.74 14.54
CA VAL A 123 5.80 6.94 15.08
C VAL A 123 5.02 7.45 16.30
N ARG A 124 3.69 7.52 16.22
CA ARG A 124 2.87 7.95 17.36
C ARG A 124 3.11 7.07 18.59
N GLU A 125 3.09 5.74 18.42
CA GLU A 125 3.30 4.79 19.52
C GLU A 125 4.71 4.88 20.13
N LEU A 126 5.74 5.06 19.29
CA LEU A 126 7.13 5.15 19.73
C LEU A 126 7.40 6.42 20.55
N PHE A 127 6.82 7.56 20.14
CA PHE A 127 7.07 8.85 20.76
C PHE A 127 6.06 9.24 21.85
N ASP A 128 4.84 8.67 21.87
CA ASP A 128 3.90 8.88 22.97
C ASP A 128 4.41 8.23 24.27
N LYS A 129 5.10 7.09 24.20
CA LYS A 129 5.68 6.41 25.39
C LYS A 129 6.83 7.16 26.06
N HIS A 130 7.50 8.09 25.36
CA HIS A 130 8.58 8.88 25.96
C HIS A 130 8.06 9.98 26.90
N LYS A 131 6.81 10.43 26.74
CA LYS A 131 6.25 11.48 27.62
C LYS A 131 5.91 10.99 29.04
N GLU A 132 5.64 9.70 29.22
CA GLU A 132 5.27 9.12 30.52
C GLU A 132 6.47 8.78 31.42
N LYS A 133 7.69 8.71 30.87
CA LYS A 133 8.89 8.31 31.65
C LYS A 133 9.71 9.48 32.21
N ASP A 134 9.46 10.70 31.74
CA ASP A 134 10.18 11.91 32.15
C ASP A 134 9.30 12.87 33.01
N SER A 135 8.13 12.41 33.47
CA SER A 135 7.23 13.14 34.40
C SER A 135 7.20 12.47 35.77
#